data_AF-A0A662Z7Y3-F1
#
_entry.id   AF-A0A662Z7Y3-F1
#
_cell.length_a   1.000
_cell.length_b   1.000
_cell.length_c   1.000
_cell.angle_alpha   90.00
_cell.angle_beta   90.00
_cell.angle_gamma   90.00
#
_symmetry.space_group_name_H-M   'P 1'
#
loop_
_entity.id
_entity.type
_entity.pdbx_description
1 polymer ?
#
loop_
_entity_poly.entity_id
_entity_poly.type
_entity_poly.pdbx_seq_one_letter_code
_entity_poly.pdbx_strand_id
1 'polypeptide(L)'
;MNDTTIYAEIEMFFNNLVKIEPNQWLIPKEGVCLLAGMASSTFFKRYRKDLSFPKPVAKIKRRLFWKLKDVTFWIKQNLNTDLNKK
;
A
#
# COMPACT_ATOMS: atom_id res chain seq x y z
N MET A 1 -19.52 13.04 -3.05
CA MET A 1 -19.13 11.84 -2.28
C MET A 1 -19.52 12.12 -0.84
N ASN A 2 -20.38 11.30 -0.24
CA ASN A 2 -20.81 11.49 1.16
C ASN A 2 -19.72 10.97 2.10
N ASP A 3 -19.44 11.72 3.16
CA ASP A 3 -18.40 11.40 4.15
C ASP A 3 -18.58 9.99 4.75
N THR A 4 -19.83 9.52 4.89
CA THR A 4 -20.18 8.19 5.38
C THR A 4 -19.58 7.04 4.55
N THR A 5 -19.46 7.22 3.23
CA THR A 5 -18.91 6.20 2.34
C THR A 5 -17.40 6.06 2.52
N ILE A 6 -16.71 7.18 2.75
CA ILE A 6 -15.25 7.21 2.94
C ILE A 6 -14.87 6.49 4.24
N TYR A 7 -15.59 6.72 5.33
CA TYR A 7 -15.32 6.04 6.61
C TYR A 7 -15.51 4.52 6.52
N ALA A 8 -16.55 4.05 5.82
CA ALA A 8 -16.79 2.62 5.63
C ALA A 8 -15.67 1.94 4.82
N GLU A 9 -15.17 2.59 3.76
CA GLU A 9 -14.04 2.09 2.96
C GLU A 9 -12.74 2.03 3.77
N ILE A 10 -12.50 3.06 4.61
CA ILE A 10 -11.36 3.12 5.53
C ILE A 10 -11.46 2.02 6.59
N GLU A 11 -12.64 1.82 7.19
CA GLU A 11 -12.87 0.79 8.21
C GLU A 11 -12.69 -0.62 7.63
N MET A 12 -13.22 -0.88 6.44
CA MET A 12 -12.96 -2.11 5.69
C MET A 12 -11.48 -2.33 5.40
N PHE A 13 -10.74 -1.27 5.10
CA PHE A 13 -9.29 -1.35 4.89
C PHE A 13 -8.56 -1.78 6.17
N PHE A 14 -8.85 -1.12 7.30
CA PHE A 14 -8.22 -1.44 8.59
C PHE A 14 -8.56 -2.84 9.10
N ASN A 15 -9.79 -3.31 8.89
CA ASN A 15 -10.23 -4.66 9.25
C ASN A 15 -9.52 -5.78 8.47
N ASN A 16 -8.89 -5.45 7.34
CA ASN A 16 -8.11 -6.41 6.54
C ASN A 16 -6.60 -6.36 6.82
N LEU A 17 -6.14 -5.50 7.74
CA LEU A 17 -4.75 -5.46 8.14
C LEU A 17 -4.42 -6.67 9.03
N VAL A 18 -3.27 -7.28 8.76
CA VAL A 18 -2.76 -8.36 9.61
C VAL A 18 -1.70 -7.79 10.52
N LYS A 19 -1.97 -7.80 11.83
CA LYS A 19 -1.01 -7.40 12.87
C LYS A 19 -0.07 -8.58 13.15
N ILE A 20 1.24 -8.38 13.03
CA ILE A 20 2.24 -9.42 13.31
C ILE A 20 2.87 -9.21 14.68
N GLU A 21 3.18 -7.95 15.02
CA GLU A 21 3.84 -7.53 16.27
C GLU A 21 3.23 -6.20 16.76
N PRO A 22 3.48 -5.79 18.01
CA PRO A 22 3.19 -4.42 18.44
C PRO A 22 3.83 -3.43 17.45
N ASN A 23 3.01 -2.65 16.75
CA ASN A 23 3.42 -1.63 15.77
C ASN A 23 3.92 -2.13 14.40
N GLN A 24 3.76 -3.42 14.07
CA GLN A 24 4.00 -3.91 12.71
C GLN A 24 2.71 -4.40 12.05
N TRP A 25 2.36 -3.71 10.98
CA TRP A 25 1.18 -4.00 10.17
C TRP A 25 1.58 -4.52 8.79
N LEU A 26 0.88 -5.56 8.35
CA LEU A 26 0.90 -6.00 6.97
C LEU A 26 -0.27 -5.39 6.21
N ILE A 27 0.04 -4.83 5.04
CA ILE A 27 -0.94 -4.33 4.10
C ILE A 27 -1.02 -5.26 2.89
N PRO A 28 -2.23 -5.54 2.38
CA PRO A 28 -2.39 -6.23 1.12
C PRO A 28 -2.11 -5.29 -0.06
N LYS A 29 -2.20 -5.81 -1.28
CA LYS A 29 -2.00 -5.07 -2.53
C LYS A 29 -2.81 -3.78 -2.60
N GLU A 30 -4.05 -3.83 -2.14
CA GLU A 30 -4.99 -2.70 -2.12
C GLU A 30 -4.46 -1.56 -1.25
N GLY A 31 -3.88 -1.89 -0.09
CA GLY A 31 -3.25 -0.90 0.79
C GLY A 31 -2.02 -0.25 0.20
N VAL A 32 -1.19 -1.01 -0.52
CA VAL A 32 -0.06 -0.44 -1.25
C VAL A 32 -0.53 0.60 -2.26
N CYS A 33 -1.58 0.27 -3.03
CA CYS A 33 -2.14 1.16 -4.05
C CYS A 33 -2.77 2.41 -3.42
N LEU A 34 -3.49 2.23 -2.31
CA LEU A 34 -4.11 3.33 -1.56
C LEU A 34 -3.07 4.31 -1.04
N LEU A 35 -2.00 3.81 -0.40
CA LEU A 35 -0.91 4.65 0.11
C LEU A 35 -0.16 5.38 -1.02
N ALA A 36 -0.05 4.76 -2.19
CA ALA A 36 0.55 5.39 -3.35
C ALA A 36 -0.39 6.42 -4.03
N GLY A 37 -1.67 6.48 -3.65
CA GLY A 37 -2.66 7.34 -4.29
C GLY A 37 -2.93 6.95 -5.75
N MET A 38 -2.81 5.67 -6.10
CA MET A 38 -2.90 5.21 -7.50
C MET A 38 -3.83 4.00 -7.67
N ALA A 39 -4.47 3.92 -8.83
CA ALA A 39 -5.15 2.70 -9.25
C ALA A 39 -4.17 1.52 -9.37
N SER A 40 -4.63 0.32 -9.01
CA SER A 40 -3.79 -0.88 -8.98
C SER A 40 -3.19 -1.23 -10.35
N SER A 41 -3.94 -1.05 -11.43
CA SER A 41 -3.45 -1.24 -12.81
C SER A 41 -2.26 -0.34 -13.12
N THR A 42 -2.35 0.94 -12.75
CA THR A 42 -1.30 1.94 -12.97
C THR A 42 -0.07 1.65 -12.12
N PHE A 43 -0.25 1.37 -10.83
CA PHE A 43 0.85 1.12 -9.90
C PHE A 43 1.70 -0.07 -10.36
N PHE A 44 1.06 -1.21 -10.63
CA PHE A 44 1.80 -2.41 -11.04
C PHE A 44 2.31 -2.36 -12.48
N LYS A 45 1.73 -1.54 -13.36
CA LYS A 45 2.34 -1.27 -14.67
C LYS A 45 3.65 -0.50 -14.53
N ARG A 46 3.71 0.46 -13.61
CA ARG A 46 4.85 1.37 -13.43
C ARG A 46 5.96 0.81 -12.53
N TYR A 47 5.60 0.19 -11.41
CA TYR A 47 6.56 -0.12 -10.33
C TYR A 47 6.78 -1.62 -10.08
N ARG A 48 6.05 -2.52 -10.75
CA ARG A 48 6.21 -3.98 -10.55
C ARG A 48 7.63 -4.49 -10.83
N LYS A 49 8.36 -3.84 -11.74
CA LYS A 49 9.71 -4.21 -12.14
C LYS A 49 10.80 -3.39 -11.43
N ASP A 50 10.40 -2.45 -10.58
CA ASP A 50 11.34 -1.63 -9.84
C ASP A 50 12.04 -2.49 -8.78
N LEU A 51 13.36 -2.61 -8.86
CA LEU A 51 14.17 -3.39 -7.94
C LEU A 51 14.20 -2.78 -6.53
N SER A 52 13.92 -1.48 -6.41
CA SER A 52 13.86 -0.78 -5.13
C SER A 52 12.53 -0.96 -4.40
N PHE A 53 11.47 -1.40 -5.10
CA PHE A 53 10.16 -1.58 -4.49
C PHE A 53 10.19 -2.74 -3.47
N PRO A 54 9.63 -2.56 -2.26
CA PRO A 54 9.60 -3.60 -1.23
C PRO A 54 8.99 -4.91 -1.73
N LYS A 55 9.68 -6.01 -1.44
CA LYS A 55 9.16 -7.36 -1.72
C LYS A 55 8.04 -7.70 -0.72
N PRO A 56 7.03 -8.48 -1.14
CA PRO A 56 6.04 -9.00 -0.21
C PRO A 56 6.73 -9.92 0.81
N VAL A 57 6.35 -9.80 2.08
CA VAL A 57 6.93 -10.56 3.20
C VAL A 57 6.09 -11.75 3.62
N ALA A 58 4.82 -11.79 3.22
CA ALA A 58 3.92 -12.89 3.54
C ALA A 58 2.95 -13.16 2.40
N LYS A 59 2.51 -14.42 2.33
CA LYS A 59 1.43 -14.87 1.46
C LYS A 59 0.39 -15.56 2.33
N ILE A 60 -0.77 -14.95 2.50
CA ILE A 60 -1.89 -15.52 3.26
C ILE A 60 -2.99 -15.89 2.28
N LYS A 61 -3.33 -17.18 2.21
CA LYS A 61 -4.17 -17.76 1.16
C LYS A 61 -3.60 -17.44 -0.23
N ARG A 62 -4.29 -16.61 -1.02
CA ARG A 62 -3.88 -16.17 -2.36
C ARG A 62 -3.44 -14.71 -2.43
N ARG A 63 -3.35 -14.02 -1.29
CA ARG A 63 -2.99 -12.59 -1.21
C ARG A 63 -1.56 -12.42 -0.72
N LEU A 64 -0.84 -11.50 -1.34
CA LEU A 64 0.49 -11.06 -0.94
C LEU A 64 0.37 -9.88 0.01
N PHE A 65 1.29 -9.81 0.95
CA PHE A 65 1.30 -8.80 2.01
C PHE A 65 2.68 -8.16 2.12
N TRP A 66 2.69 -6.86 2.36
CA TRP A 66 3.88 -6.04 2.53
C TRP A 66 3.90 -5.42 3.92
N LYS A 67 5.09 -5.14 4.44
CA LYS A 67 5.22 -4.33 5.66
C LYS A 67 4.80 -2.91 5.35
N LEU A 68 3.86 -2.37 6.14
CA LEU A 68 3.37 -1.00 6.01
C LEU A 68 4.53 0.02 6.02
N LYS A 69 5.46 -0.13 6.98
CA LYS A 69 6.62 0.76 7.16
C LYS A 69 7.51 0.84 5.91
N ASP A 70 7.79 -0.30 5.29
CA ASP A 70 8.71 -0.35 4.15
C ASP A 70 8.07 0.30 2.92
N VAL A 71 6.77 0.05 2.72
CA VAL A 71 6.00 0.65 1.62
C VAL A 71 5.85 2.16 1.80
N THR A 72 5.49 2.63 3.00
CA THR A 72 5.37 4.08 3.26
C THR A 72 6.71 4.81 3.13
N PHE A 73 7.80 4.20 3.60
CA PHE A 73 9.14 4.74 3.42
C PHE A 73 9.49 4.84 1.93
N TRP A 74 9.28 3.78 1.15
CA TRP A 74 9.57 3.78 -0.28
C TRP A 74 8.73 4.82 -1.04
N ILE A 75 7.43 4.95 -0.73
CA ILE A 75 6.54 5.97 -1.32
C ILE A 75 7.08 7.37 -1.02
N LYS A 76 7.46 7.66 0.23
CA LYS A 76 7.97 8.97 0.63
C LYS A 76 9.25 9.36 -0.13
N GLN A 77 10.12 8.40 -0.40
CA GLN A 77 11.41 8.64 -1.08
C GLN A 77 11.28 8.73 -2.61
N ASN A 78 10.39 7.93 -3.21
CA ASN A 78 10.38 7.73 -4.67
C ASN A 78 9.17 8.37 -5.37
N LEU A 79 8.01 8.46 -4.71
CA LEU A 79 6.78 8.98 -5.33
C LEU A 79 6.58 10.49 -5.08
N ASN A 80 6.85 10.98 -3.87
CA ASN A 80 6.71 12.41 -3.57
C ASN A 80 7.73 13.26 -4.35
N THR A 81 8.89 12.69 -4.66
CA THR A 81 9.94 13.34 -5.45
C THR A 81 9.55 13.49 -6.93
N ASP A 82 8.72 12.58 -7.45
CA ASP A 82 8.19 12.61 -8.81
C ASP A 82 7.05 13.64 -9.00
N LEU A 83 6.26 13.91 -7.94
CA LEU A 83 5.17 14.89 -7.99
C LEU A 83 5.65 16.34 -7.97
N ASN A 84 6.79 16.63 -7.32
CA ASN A 84 7.39 17.96 -7.26
C ASN A 84 8.24 18.34 -8.49
N LYS A 85 8.31 17.46 -9.51
CA LYS A 85 9.04 17.69 -10.77
C LYS A 85 8.15 18.04 -11.96
N LYS A 86 6.85 18.27 -11.73
CA LYS A 86 5.91 18.77 -12.73
C LYS A 86 5.53 20.21 -12.41
#